data_AF-V6CKA7-F1
#
_entry.id   AF-V6CKA7-F1
#
_cell.length_a   1.000
_cell.length_b   1.000
_cell.length_c   1.000
_cell.angle_alpha   90.00
_cell.angle_beta   90.00
_cell.angle_gamma   90.00
#
_symmetry.space_group_name_H-M   'P 1'
#
loop_
_entity.id
_entity.type
_entity.pdbx_description
1 polymer ?
#
loop_
_entity_poly.entity_id
_entity_poly.type
_entity_poly.pdbx_seq_one_letter_code
_entity_poly.pdbx_strand_id
1 'polypeptide(L)'
;MIYSSTMSATPLIISLGLLVGVTAALDCTQIPNNAIIPLSYTTIPAGATGLVEIPPNFNCVYNVKVPKMVYARVRLENGLKGYNDLITVQDQQGTYTRVSSRSPSVLNFYVFPNTTTTFQVVTKSVDMHSSFRMIVFYQPMYTETVTHLGNPDMKYFMLNDLQENSYKTPQTIISNEKVRDTSAPEAV
;
A
#
# COMPACT_ATOMS: atom_id res chain seq x y z
N MET A 1 24.94 -64.65 51.94
CA MET A 1 26.00 -63.64 51.74
C MET A 1 25.97 -63.27 50.27
N ILE A 2 25.55 -62.02 49.99
CA ILE A 2 25.75 -61.21 48.78
C ILE A 2 24.92 -61.55 47.50
N TYR A 3 24.13 -60.55 47.12
CA TYR A 3 23.33 -60.31 45.91
C TYR A 3 24.19 -60.34 44.62
N SER A 4 23.55 -60.54 43.45
CA SER A 4 23.50 -59.50 42.39
C SER A 4 22.76 -59.99 41.14
N SER A 5 21.56 -59.42 40.93
CA SER A 5 20.82 -59.44 39.66
C SER A 5 21.41 -58.37 38.75
N THR A 6 21.83 -58.71 37.53
CA THR A 6 22.28 -57.71 36.54
C THR A 6 21.15 -57.44 35.54
N MET A 7 20.45 -56.32 35.76
CA MET A 7 19.57 -55.68 34.79
C MET A 7 20.41 -55.10 33.66
N SER A 8 20.21 -55.60 32.43
CA SER A 8 20.76 -55.00 31.21
C SER A 8 19.95 -53.76 30.86
N ALA A 9 20.55 -52.58 31.03
CA ALA A 9 19.96 -51.30 30.68
C ALA A 9 20.15 -51.02 29.19
N THR A 10 19.05 -51.02 28.43
CA THR A 10 19.00 -50.51 27.05
C THR A 10 19.16 -48.99 27.05
N PRO A 11 20.10 -48.40 26.30
CA PRO A 11 20.26 -46.95 26.24
C PRO A 11 19.15 -46.33 25.38
N LEU A 12 18.47 -45.35 25.97
CA LEU A 12 17.44 -44.53 25.33
C LEU A 12 18.15 -43.42 24.53
N ILE A 13 18.24 -43.59 23.20
CA ILE A 13 18.79 -42.57 22.31
C ILE A 13 17.72 -41.49 22.12
N ILE A 14 17.86 -40.38 22.83
CA ILE A 14 17.04 -39.18 22.63
C ILE A 14 17.66 -38.41 21.47
N SER A 15 17.10 -38.58 20.27
CA SER A 15 17.44 -37.77 19.10
C SER A 15 16.89 -36.35 19.28
N LEU A 16 17.78 -35.42 19.62
CA LEU A 16 17.50 -33.98 19.67
C LEU A 16 17.36 -33.47 18.22
N GLY A 17 16.14 -33.47 17.69
CA GLY A 17 15.84 -32.88 16.39
C GLY A 17 16.04 -31.38 16.43
N LEU A 18 17.06 -30.87 15.75
CA LEU A 18 17.21 -29.45 15.45
C LEU A 18 15.98 -29.00 14.63
N LEU A 19 15.08 -28.24 15.24
CA LEU A 19 14.11 -27.43 14.51
C LEU A 19 14.89 -26.30 13.83
N VAL A 20 15.33 -26.53 12.59
CA VAL A 20 15.82 -25.47 11.73
C VAL A 20 14.60 -24.65 11.36
N GLY A 21 14.38 -23.54 12.07
CA GLY A 21 13.37 -22.56 11.70
C GLY A 21 13.65 -22.10 10.27
N VAL A 22 12.71 -22.32 9.36
CA VAL A 22 12.82 -21.90 7.98
C VAL A 22 12.74 -20.38 7.98
N THR A 23 13.88 -19.70 7.99
CA THR A 23 13.95 -18.25 7.77
C THR A 23 13.60 -18.00 6.31
N ALA A 24 12.30 -17.81 6.03
CA ALA A 24 11.89 -17.24 4.76
C ALA A 24 12.42 -15.80 4.72
N ALA A 25 13.55 -15.59 4.07
CA ALA A 25 14.01 -14.24 3.76
C ALA A 25 12.88 -13.56 2.98
N LEU A 26 12.48 -12.36 3.43
CA LEU A 26 11.40 -11.63 2.77
C LEU A 26 11.89 -11.15 1.40
N ASP A 27 11.46 -11.82 0.33
CA ASP A 27 11.85 -11.44 -1.02
C ASP A 27 11.15 -10.16 -1.47
N CYS A 28 11.91 -9.30 -2.16
CA CYS A 28 11.47 -8.06 -2.79
C CYS A 28 10.56 -8.28 -4.02
N THR A 29 9.48 -9.04 -3.85
CA THR A 29 8.59 -9.40 -4.95
C THR A 29 7.68 -8.24 -5.32
N GLN A 30 7.77 -7.79 -6.57
CA GLN A 30 6.88 -6.76 -7.13
C GLN A 30 5.48 -7.31 -7.38
N ILE A 31 4.49 -6.40 -7.47
CA ILE A 31 3.17 -6.75 -7.99
C ILE A 31 3.34 -7.17 -9.46
N PRO A 32 2.97 -8.40 -9.82
CA PRO A 32 3.08 -8.84 -11.20
C PRO A 32 2.01 -8.16 -12.06
N ASN A 33 2.30 -7.92 -13.34
CA ASN A 33 1.38 -7.18 -14.24
C ASN A 33 -0.01 -7.84 -14.34
N ASN A 34 -0.09 -9.18 -14.22
CA ASN A 34 -1.36 -9.92 -14.24
C ASN A 34 -2.20 -9.75 -12.96
N ALA A 35 -1.65 -9.20 -11.87
CA ALA A 35 -2.39 -8.88 -10.65
C ALA A 35 -2.93 -7.44 -10.65
N ILE A 36 -2.63 -6.64 -11.67
CA ILE A 36 -3.14 -5.28 -11.85
C ILE A 36 -4.51 -5.38 -12.54
N ILE A 37 -5.52 -5.80 -11.78
CA ILE A 37 -6.88 -6.03 -12.27
C ILE A 37 -7.83 -5.05 -11.57
N PRO A 38 -8.67 -4.31 -12.31
CA PRO A 38 -9.70 -3.45 -11.72
C PRO A 38 -10.63 -4.22 -10.77
N LEU A 39 -11.07 -3.58 -9.70
CA LEU A 39 -11.91 -4.14 -8.63
C LEU A 39 -11.26 -5.30 -7.86
N SER A 40 -9.95 -5.50 -8.01
CA SER A 40 -9.17 -6.47 -7.27
C SER A 40 -8.19 -5.76 -6.33
N TYR A 41 -7.73 -6.51 -5.32
CA TYR A 41 -6.63 -6.10 -4.47
C TYR A 41 -5.47 -7.08 -4.54
N THR A 42 -4.30 -6.57 -4.24
CA THR A 42 -3.10 -7.37 -4.00
C THR A 42 -2.41 -6.88 -2.75
N THR A 43 -1.56 -7.71 -2.16
CA THR A 43 -0.83 -7.38 -0.94
C THR A 43 0.67 -7.40 -1.19
N ILE A 44 1.37 -6.53 -0.47
CA ILE A 44 2.82 -6.52 -0.39
C ILE A 44 3.18 -6.60 1.10
N PRO A 45 3.96 -7.59 1.55
CA PRO A 45 4.44 -8.74 0.78
C PRO A 45 3.32 -9.62 0.20
N ALA A 46 3.60 -10.34 -0.88
CA ALA A 46 2.59 -11.12 -1.60
C ALA A 46 1.91 -12.16 -0.71
N GLY A 47 0.58 -12.18 -0.69
CA GLY A 47 -0.20 -13.13 0.11
C GLY A 47 -0.29 -12.78 1.60
N ALA A 48 0.27 -11.64 2.04
CA ALA A 48 0.23 -11.23 3.43
C ALA A 48 -1.22 -11.05 3.94
N THR A 49 -1.57 -11.73 5.03
CA THR A 49 -2.85 -11.60 5.75
C THR A 49 -2.80 -10.56 6.87
N GLY A 50 -1.60 -10.15 7.30
CA GLY A 50 -1.33 -9.14 8.32
C GLY A 50 0.04 -8.48 8.12
N LEU A 51 0.54 -7.80 9.16
CA LEU A 51 1.89 -7.24 9.18
C LEU A 51 2.93 -8.36 9.02
N VAL A 52 3.88 -8.15 8.12
CA VAL A 52 5.00 -9.09 7.90
C VAL A 52 6.28 -8.44 8.40
N GLU A 53 7.03 -9.17 9.20
CA GLU A 53 8.30 -8.72 9.74
C GLU A 53 9.36 -8.59 8.65
N ILE A 54 10.16 -7.54 8.73
CA ILE A 54 11.26 -7.25 7.81
C ILE A 54 12.60 -7.40 8.52
N PRO A 55 13.59 -8.06 7.88
CA PRO A 55 14.90 -8.29 8.49
C PRO A 55 15.70 -6.98 8.64
N PRO A 56 16.78 -6.95 9.44
CA PRO A 56 17.74 -5.86 9.44
C PRO A 56 18.48 -5.74 8.09
N ASN A 57 18.96 -4.54 7.78
CA ASN A 57 19.60 -4.19 6.50
C ASN A 57 18.74 -4.46 5.24
N PHE A 58 17.42 -4.42 5.40
CA PHE A 58 16.47 -4.56 4.30
C PHE A 58 16.40 -3.25 3.51
N ASN A 59 16.39 -3.33 2.17
CA ASN A 59 16.19 -2.18 1.30
C ASN A 59 15.42 -2.64 0.06
N CYS A 60 14.12 -2.37 0.04
CA CYS A 60 13.23 -2.80 -1.02
C CYS A 60 12.49 -1.62 -1.63
N VAL A 61 12.39 -1.58 -2.95
CA VAL A 61 11.58 -0.59 -3.67
C VAL A 61 10.41 -1.30 -4.33
N TYR A 62 9.19 -0.99 -3.89
CA TYR A 62 7.96 -1.47 -4.52
C TYR A 62 7.37 -0.41 -5.43
N ASN A 63 7.07 -0.79 -6.67
CA ASN A 63 6.47 0.09 -7.67
C ASN A 63 4.99 -0.26 -7.80
N VAL A 64 4.12 0.66 -7.40
CA VAL A 64 2.68 0.54 -7.64
C VAL A 64 2.39 1.21 -8.98
N LYS A 65 2.29 0.40 -10.03
CA LYS A 65 1.99 0.85 -11.39
C LYS A 65 0.49 0.83 -11.63
N VAL A 66 -0.02 1.86 -12.27
CA VAL A 66 -1.45 1.99 -12.54
C VAL A 66 -1.69 2.22 -14.04
N PRO A 67 -2.56 1.43 -14.69
CA PRO A 67 -2.86 1.59 -16.11
C PRO A 67 -3.79 2.80 -16.35
N LYS A 68 -4.11 3.07 -17.62
CA LYS A 68 -5.10 4.10 -17.98
C LYS A 68 -6.48 3.74 -17.43
N MET A 69 -7.28 4.77 -17.12
CA MET A 69 -8.67 4.62 -16.63
C MET A 69 -8.82 3.78 -15.35
N VAL A 70 -7.76 3.66 -14.55
CA VAL A 70 -7.77 2.99 -13.25
C VAL A 70 -6.97 3.88 -12.31
N TYR A 71 -7.35 3.96 -11.05
CA TYR A 71 -6.50 4.51 -10.00
C TYR A 71 -6.28 3.44 -8.92
N ALA A 72 -5.22 3.54 -8.14
CA ALA A 72 -5.01 2.63 -7.01
C ALA A 72 -5.09 3.36 -5.67
N ARG A 73 -5.73 2.72 -4.70
CA ARG A 73 -5.67 3.10 -3.29
C ARG A 73 -4.73 2.13 -2.58
N VAL A 74 -3.65 2.66 -2.02
CA VAL A 74 -2.68 1.91 -1.24
C VAL A 74 -2.94 2.19 0.24
N ARG A 75 -3.39 1.17 0.97
CA ARG A 75 -3.44 1.20 2.44
C ARG A 75 -2.13 0.62 2.97
N LEU A 76 -1.30 1.46 3.57
CA LEU A 76 -0.06 1.08 4.23
C LEU A 76 -0.33 0.89 5.72
N GLU A 77 -0.12 -0.33 6.21
CA GLU A 77 -0.12 -0.68 7.62
C GLU A 77 1.33 -0.60 8.12
N ASN A 78 1.58 0.35 9.01
CA ASN A 78 2.88 0.71 9.53
C ASN A 78 3.14 -0.04 10.85
N GLY A 79 4.10 -0.95 10.82
CA GLY A 79 4.60 -1.66 12.01
C GLY A 79 6.11 -1.42 12.22
N LEU A 80 6.65 -0.30 11.72
CA LEU A 80 8.04 0.06 11.92
C LEU A 80 8.29 0.38 13.40
N LYS A 81 9.39 -0.12 13.95
CA LYS A 81 9.79 0.09 15.34
C LYS A 81 11.17 0.74 15.46
N GLY A 82 12.06 0.49 14.51
CA GLY A 82 13.39 1.07 14.51
C GLY A 82 13.38 2.59 14.31
N TYR A 83 14.28 3.29 15.00
CA TYR A 83 14.41 4.74 14.89
C TYR A 83 14.86 5.18 13.48
N ASN A 84 15.69 4.35 12.83
CA ASN A 84 16.22 4.61 11.49
C ASN A 84 15.52 3.80 10.39
N ASP A 85 14.47 3.06 10.75
CA ASP A 85 13.67 2.30 9.80
C ASP A 85 12.62 3.23 9.21
N LEU A 86 12.49 3.20 7.89
CA LEU A 86 11.67 4.16 7.17
C LEU A 86 11.05 3.56 5.93
N ILE A 87 9.84 4.02 5.61
CA ILE A 87 9.23 3.84 4.30
C ILE A 87 9.19 5.22 3.64
N THR A 88 9.85 5.36 2.49
CA THR A 88 9.79 6.57 1.67
C THR A 88 8.84 6.34 0.52
N VAL A 89 7.81 7.16 0.43
CA VAL A 89 6.84 7.14 -0.67
C VAL A 89 7.17 8.29 -1.60
N GLN A 90 7.34 8.02 -2.90
CA GLN A 90 7.52 9.04 -3.92
C GLN A 90 6.38 8.95 -4.93
N ASP A 91 5.63 10.04 -5.08
CA ASP A 91 4.58 10.14 -6.09
C ASP A 91 5.12 10.55 -7.47
N GLN A 92 4.23 10.63 -8.45
CA GLN A 92 4.56 11.02 -9.83
C GLN A 92 5.06 12.47 -9.93
N GLN A 93 4.65 13.34 -9.01
CA GLN A 93 5.05 14.73 -8.94
C GLN A 93 6.43 14.91 -8.29
N GLY A 94 7.02 13.83 -7.78
CA GLY A 94 8.30 13.84 -7.08
C GLY A 94 8.19 14.25 -5.61
N THR A 95 6.98 14.31 -5.05
CA THR A 95 6.75 14.57 -3.63
C THR A 95 7.17 13.35 -2.83
N TYR A 96 7.97 13.59 -1.77
CA TYR A 96 8.40 12.55 -0.86
C TYR A 96 7.62 12.59 0.44
N THR A 97 7.00 11.47 0.81
CA THR A 97 6.41 11.26 2.14
C THR A 97 7.26 10.26 2.91
N ARG A 98 7.68 10.62 4.12
CA ARG A 98 8.46 9.74 5.01
C ARG A 98 7.55 9.14 6.08
N VAL A 99 7.52 7.83 6.16
CA VAL A 99 6.81 7.06 7.18
C VAL A 99 7.85 6.43 8.10
N SER A 100 7.70 6.65 9.40
CA SER A 100 8.60 6.13 10.45
C SER A 100 7.78 5.44 11.54
N SER A 101 8.44 4.92 12.57
CA SER A 101 7.77 4.37 13.77
C SER A 101 6.86 5.35 14.50
N ARG A 102 7.01 6.67 14.27
CA ARG A 102 6.17 7.73 14.85
C ARG A 102 4.98 8.11 13.99
N SER A 103 4.94 7.66 12.75
CA SER A 103 3.82 7.91 11.85
C SER A 103 2.60 7.08 12.26
N PRO A 104 1.38 7.45 11.82
CA PRO A 104 0.18 6.66 12.11
C PRO A 104 0.34 5.17 11.75
N SER A 105 -0.38 4.30 12.45
CA SER A 105 -0.37 2.86 12.20
C SER A 105 -0.98 2.48 10.85
N VAL A 106 -1.81 3.35 10.27
CA VAL A 106 -2.38 3.18 8.94
C VAL A 106 -2.29 4.50 8.17
N LEU A 107 -1.76 4.46 6.96
CA LEU A 107 -1.74 5.58 6.02
C LEU A 107 -2.40 5.16 4.70
N ASN A 108 -3.03 6.10 4.02
CA ASN A 108 -3.63 5.86 2.70
C ASN A 108 -2.94 6.75 1.66
N PHE A 109 -2.57 6.15 0.54
CA PHE A 109 -2.02 6.83 -0.62
C PHE A 109 -2.88 6.55 -1.85
N TYR A 110 -2.93 7.52 -2.75
CA TYR A 110 -3.61 7.39 -4.04
C TYR A 110 -2.57 7.43 -5.16
N VAL A 111 -2.68 6.51 -6.10
CA VAL A 111 -1.82 6.45 -7.29
C VAL A 111 -2.69 6.71 -8.50
N PHE A 112 -2.36 7.77 -9.22
CA PHE A 112 -3.16 8.27 -10.33
C PHE A 112 -3.02 7.39 -11.60
N PRO A 113 -4.00 7.43 -12.50
CA PRO A 113 -3.96 6.67 -13.75
C PRO A 113 -2.73 6.96 -14.59
N ASN A 114 -2.18 5.92 -15.22
CA ASN A 114 -0.99 6.03 -16.08
C ASN A 114 0.24 6.60 -15.36
N THR A 115 0.35 6.37 -14.05
CA THR A 115 1.49 6.79 -13.22
C THR A 115 2.08 5.61 -12.45
N THR A 116 3.19 5.88 -11.75
CA THR A 116 3.82 4.94 -10.82
C THR A 116 4.19 5.68 -9.56
N THR A 117 3.79 5.14 -8.40
CA THR A 117 4.25 5.60 -7.08
C THR A 117 5.20 4.55 -6.52
N THR A 118 6.33 5.00 -5.98
CA THR A 118 7.34 4.12 -5.39
C THR A 118 7.23 4.11 -3.87
N PHE A 119 7.42 2.93 -3.28
CA PHE A 119 7.45 2.71 -1.85
C PHE A 119 8.77 2.03 -1.51
N GLN A 120 9.72 2.80 -1.01
CA GLN A 120 11.02 2.28 -0.59
C GLN A 120 11.01 1.97 0.90
N VAL A 121 11.07 0.70 1.26
CA VAL A 121 11.16 0.20 2.64
C VAL A 121 12.62 -0.05 3.00
N VAL A 122 13.13 0.62 4.03
CA VAL A 122 14.52 0.50 4.48
C VAL A 122 14.58 0.23 5.98
N THR A 123 15.34 -0.78 6.38
CA THR A 123 15.75 -1.00 7.77
C THR A 123 17.26 -0.86 7.91
N LYS A 124 17.72 -0.55 9.12
CA LYS A 124 19.16 -0.51 9.45
C LYS A 124 19.62 -1.81 10.11
N SER A 125 20.87 -1.83 10.57
CA SER A 125 21.57 -3.04 11.01
C SER A 125 21.04 -3.66 12.30
N VAL A 126 20.35 -2.88 13.14
CA VAL A 126 19.77 -3.38 14.38
C VAL A 126 18.39 -3.95 14.08
N ASP A 127 18.18 -5.21 14.44
CA ASP A 127 16.87 -5.84 14.35
C ASP A 127 15.95 -5.26 15.44
N MET A 128 14.95 -4.52 14.99
CA MET A 128 13.95 -3.88 15.85
C MET A 128 12.59 -4.57 15.72
N HIS A 129 12.51 -5.72 15.03
CA HIS A 129 11.26 -6.41 14.71
C HIS A 129 10.25 -5.49 14.02
N SER A 130 10.77 -4.65 13.11
CA SER A 130 9.95 -3.79 12.26
C SER A 130 9.13 -4.66 11.30
N SER A 131 7.92 -4.21 10.99
CA SER A 131 7.02 -4.93 10.10
C SER A 131 6.21 -3.96 9.27
N PHE A 132 5.67 -4.41 8.14
CA PHE A 132 4.77 -3.60 7.34
C PHE A 132 3.83 -4.48 6.52
N ARG A 133 2.80 -3.86 5.98
CA ARG A 133 1.95 -4.45 4.95
C ARG A 133 1.37 -3.35 4.08
N MET A 134 1.31 -3.55 2.78
CA MET A 134 0.53 -2.73 1.86
C MET A 134 -0.60 -3.54 1.27
N ILE A 135 -1.78 -2.94 1.21
CA ILE A 135 -2.94 -3.46 0.49
C ILE A 135 -3.18 -2.48 -0.66
N VAL A 136 -3.01 -2.94 -1.89
CA VAL A 136 -3.19 -2.14 -3.10
C VAL A 136 -4.50 -2.56 -3.74
N PHE A 137 -5.48 -1.66 -3.74
CA PHE A 137 -6.77 -1.87 -4.38
C PHE A 137 -6.85 -1.03 -5.65
N TYR A 138 -7.14 -1.67 -6.78
CA TYR A 138 -7.29 -1.02 -8.08
C TYR A 138 -8.76 -0.71 -8.35
N GLN A 139 -9.09 0.56 -8.56
CA GLN A 139 -10.45 1.01 -8.84
C GLN A 139 -10.55 1.58 -10.26
N PRO A 140 -11.50 1.10 -11.07
CA PRO A 140 -11.73 1.68 -12.39
C PRO A 140 -12.25 3.11 -12.26
N MET A 141 -11.81 3.96 -13.18
CA MET A 141 -12.45 5.24 -13.44
C MET A 141 -13.60 5.03 -14.41
N TYR A 142 -14.71 5.67 -14.12
CA TYR A 142 -15.82 5.73 -15.06
C TYR A 142 -15.43 6.57 -16.27
N THR A 143 -15.81 6.12 -17.46
CA THR A 143 -15.74 6.92 -18.67
C THR A 143 -16.62 8.15 -18.53
N GLU A 144 -16.05 9.32 -18.83
CA GLU A 144 -16.81 10.57 -18.79
C GLU A 144 -17.92 10.54 -19.84
N THR A 145 -19.15 10.83 -19.41
CA THR A 145 -20.21 11.18 -20.36
C THR A 145 -20.06 12.65 -20.70
N VAL A 146 -19.71 12.95 -21.96
CA VAL A 146 -19.60 14.33 -22.44
C VAL A 146 -21.01 14.87 -22.68
N THR A 147 -21.37 15.93 -21.97
CA THR A 147 -22.61 16.68 -22.24
C THR A 147 -22.24 18.03 -22.83
N HIS A 148 -22.67 18.27 -24.07
CA HIS A 148 -22.55 19.58 -24.70
C HIS A 148 -23.69 20.47 -24.19
N LEU A 149 -23.35 21.59 -23.55
CA LEU A 149 -24.33 22.62 -23.20
C LEU A 149 -24.74 23.37 -24.47
N GLY A 150 -25.91 23.02 -25.01
CA GLY A 150 -26.46 23.65 -26.22
C GLY A 150 -27.23 24.95 -26.00
N ASN A 151 -27.40 25.40 -24.75
CA ASN A 151 -28.15 26.62 -24.41
C ASN A 151 -27.27 27.65 -23.69
N PRO A 152 -27.54 28.96 -23.86
CA PRO A 152 -26.83 30.05 -23.18
C PRO A 152 -27.18 30.19 -21.68
N ASP A 153 -28.00 29.28 -21.14
CA ASP A 153 -28.36 29.30 -19.72
C ASP A 153 -27.21 28.72 -18.89
N MET A 154 -26.56 29.60 -18.12
CA MET A 154 -25.50 29.22 -17.20
C MET A 154 -25.97 28.12 -16.23
N LYS A 155 -25.25 26.99 -16.19
CA LYS A 155 -25.46 25.96 -15.16
C LYS A 155 -24.52 26.20 -13.99
N TYR A 156 -25.10 26.39 -12.81
CA TYR A 156 -24.38 26.46 -11.54
C TYR A 156 -24.27 25.06 -10.92
N PHE A 157 -23.08 24.72 -10.44
CA PHE A 157 -22.83 23.50 -9.68
C PHE A 157 -22.21 23.88 -8.35
N MET A 158 -22.78 23.42 -7.23
CA MET A 158 -22.14 23.57 -5.93
C MET A 158 -21.09 22.47 -5.78
N LEU A 159 -19.86 22.83 -5.38
CA LEU A 159 -18.77 21.86 -5.21
C LEU A 159 -19.11 20.78 -4.17
N ASN A 160 -19.96 21.10 -3.19
CA ASN A 160 -20.41 20.14 -2.18
C ASN A 160 -21.25 19.01 -2.80
N ASP A 161 -22.02 19.30 -3.86
CA ASP A 161 -22.80 18.28 -4.58
C ASP A 161 -21.90 17.32 -5.37
N LEU A 162 -20.70 17.75 -5.78
CA LEU A 162 -19.70 16.87 -6.41
C LEU A 162 -19.10 15.89 -5.39
N GLN A 163 -18.96 16.33 -4.14
CA GLN A 163 -18.44 15.52 -3.05
C GLN A 163 -19.48 14.46 -2.62
N GLU A 164 -20.76 14.84 -2.53
CA GLU A 164 -21.86 13.92 -2.23
C GLU A 164 -22.24 12.99 -3.39
N ASN A 165 -21.92 13.32 -4.64
CA ASN A 165 -22.23 12.50 -5.81
C ASN A 165 -20.99 11.85 -6.45
N SER A 166 -19.88 11.72 -5.71
CA SER A 166 -18.61 11.14 -6.17
C SER A 166 -18.74 9.71 -6.75
N TYR A 167 -19.83 9.00 -6.44
CA TYR A 167 -20.16 7.67 -6.98
C TYR A 167 -20.84 7.69 -8.36
N LYS A 168 -21.29 8.85 -8.86
CA LYS A 168 -21.89 8.99 -10.19
C LYS A 168 -20.80 9.08 -11.25
N THR A 169 -21.12 8.70 -12.48
CA THR A 169 -20.18 8.82 -13.61
C THR A 169 -19.75 10.29 -13.76
N PRO A 170 -18.43 10.56 -13.87
CA PRO A 170 -17.92 11.91 -14.07
C PRO A 170 -18.55 12.46 -15.35
N GLN A 171 -19.04 13.69 -15.26
CA GLN A 171 -19.60 14.39 -16.41
C GLN A 171 -18.61 15.42 -16.88
N THR A 172 -18.27 15.35 -18.16
CA THR A 172 -17.43 16.35 -18.80
C THR A 172 -18.33 17.31 -19.55
N ILE A 173 -18.29 18.56 -19.12
CA ILE A 173 -19.08 19.63 -19.70
C ILE A 173 -18.16 20.47 -20.57
N ILE A 174 -18.46 20.53 -21.86
CA ILE A 174 -17.74 21.38 -22.80
C ILE A 174 -18.63 22.59 -23.09
N SER A 175 -18.12 23.78 -22.75
CA SER A 175 -18.74 25.07 -23.05
C SER A 175 -17.74 25.96 -23.76
N ASN A 176 -18.23 26.82 -24.67
CA ASN A 176 -17.42 27.88 -25.30
C ASN A 176 -17.26 29.10 -24.37
N GLU A 177 -17.95 29.12 -23.23
CA GLU A 177 -17.90 30.19 -22.24
C GLU A 177 -16.82 29.93 -21.16
N LYS A 178 -16.21 31.00 -20.64
CA LYS A 178 -15.17 30.90 -19.60
C LYS A 178 -15.81 30.46 -18.28
N VAL A 179 -15.29 29.36 -17.71
CA VAL A 179 -15.63 28.95 -16.34
C VAL A 179 -15.05 29.96 -15.35
N ARG A 180 -15.88 30.49 -14.44
CA ARG A 180 -15.47 31.41 -13.39
C ARG A 180 -15.67 30.73 -12.03
N ASP A 181 -14.57 30.49 -11.32
CA ASP A 181 -14.61 30.04 -9.93
C ASP A 181 -14.64 31.28 -9.02
N THR A 182 -15.70 31.43 -8.24
CA THR A 182 -15.89 32.55 -7.30
C THR A 182 -15.67 32.16 -5.86
N SER A 183 -14.92 31.08 -5.58
CA SER A 183 -14.62 30.63 -4.21
C SER A 183 -13.57 31.48 -3.45
N ALA A 184 -13.12 32.61 -3.99
CA ALA A 184 -12.24 33.52 -3.26
C ALA A 184 -13.07 34.39 -2.27
N PRO A 185 -12.76 34.38 -0.96
CA PRO A 185 -13.34 35.37 -0.05
C PRO A 185 -12.82 36.76 -0.43
N GLU A 186 -13.73 37.73 -0.55
CA GLU A 186 -13.37 39.14 -0.54
C GLU A 186 -12.65 39.45 0.78
N ALA A 187 -11.39 39.86 0.68
CA ALA A 187 -10.67 40.42 1.80
C ALA A 187 -11.32 41.76 2.17
N VAL A 188 -11.88 41.84 3.37
CA VAL A 188 -12.19 43.09 4.07
C VAL A 188 -11.00 43.47 4.93
#